data_AF-A0A2U1NQV8-F1
#
_entry.id   AF-A0A2U1NQV8-F1
#
_cell.length_a   1.000
_cell.length_b   1.000
_cell.length_c   1.000
_cell.angle_alpha   90.00
_cell.angle_beta   90.00
_cell.angle_gamma   90.00
#
_symmetry.space_group_name_H-M   'P 1'
#
loop_
_entity.id
_entity.type
_entity.pdbx_description
1 polymer ?
#
loop_
_entity_poly.entity_id
_entity_poly.type
_entity_poly.pdbx_seq_one_letter_code
_entity_poly.pdbx_strand_id
1 'polypeptide(L)'
;MERRQQQRVEEIRESQKQHKENMNLKEMYHTEVRHDLQKLEMTCHDMASLLRKLGMLADNGCYASPHEVHAAYKRALLSFHPDRASRSDMRQQVKAEEKFKLISRMKDNVLMIK
;
A
#
# COMPACT_ATOMS: atom_id res chain seq x y z
N MET A 1 37.05 28.72 -15.65
CA MET A 1 36.84 27.27 -15.78
C MET A 1 36.53 26.60 -14.44
N GLU A 2 37.27 26.91 -13.36
CA GLU A 2 37.05 26.34 -12.00
C GLU A 2 35.64 26.51 -11.43
N ARG A 3 35.04 27.70 -11.53
CA ARG A 3 33.71 27.97 -10.94
C ARG A 3 32.59 27.05 -11.48
N ARG A 4 32.68 26.63 -12.76
CA ARG A 4 31.73 25.69 -13.38
C ARG A 4 31.98 24.22 -13.01
N GLN A 5 33.19 23.88 -12.56
CA GLN A 5 33.48 22.54 -12.05
C GLN A 5 33.02 22.41 -10.60
N GLN A 6 33.20 23.45 -9.78
CA GLN A 6 32.70 23.50 -8.40
C GLN A 6 31.18 23.39 -8.33
N GLN A 7 30.45 24.17 -9.16
CA GLN A 7 28.98 24.09 -9.23
C GLN A 7 28.47 22.68 -9.58
N ARG A 8 29.12 21.98 -10.52
CA ARG A 8 28.73 20.61 -10.89
C ARG A 8 28.95 19.60 -9.75
N VAL A 9 30.02 19.77 -8.97
CA VAL A 9 30.29 18.90 -7.82
C VAL A 9 29.27 19.14 -6.71
N GLU A 10 28.87 20.38 -6.47
CA GLU A 10 27.80 20.71 -5.52
C GLU A 10 26.44 20.15 -5.96
N GLU A 11 26.04 20.30 -7.22
CA GLU A 11 24.81 19.71 -7.75
C GLU A 11 24.78 18.18 -7.63
N ILE A 12 25.91 17.50 -7.87
CA ILE A 12 26.03 16.04 -7.68
C ILE A 12 25.94 15.68 -6.19
N ARG A 13 26.54 16.47 -5.30
CA ARG A 13 26.46 16.22 -3.85
C ARG A 13 25.05 16.44 -3.31
N GLU A 14 24.36 17.49 -3.75
CA GLU A 14 22.98 17.77 -3.36
C GLU A 14 22.02 16.71 -3.89
N SER A 15 22.14 16.31 -5.15
CA SER A 15 21.29 15.23 -5.71
C SER A 15 21.52 13.88 -5.02
N GLN A 16 22.77 13.55 -4.68
CA GLN A 16 23.09 12.35 -3.89
C GLN A 16 22.50 12.42 -2.47
N LYS A 17 22.56 13.58 -1.82
CA LYS A 17 21.98 13.78 -0.48
C LYS A 17 20.45 13.64 -0.53
N GLN A 18 19.80 14.29 -1.50
CA GLN A 18 18.37 14.17 -1.74
C GLN A 18 17.95 12.73 -2.03
N HIS A 19 18.71 11.97 -2.83
CA HIS A 19 18.44 10.56 -3.07
C HIS A 19 18.52 9.71 -1.80
N LYS A 20 19.52 9.93 -0.94
CA LYS A 20 19.64 9.22 0.35
C LYS A 20 18.47 9.52 1.29
N GLU A 21 18.09 10.79 1.39
CA GLU A 21 16.95 11.21 2.20
C GLU A 21 15.64 10.60 1.69
N ASN A 22 15.45 10.58 0.37
CA ASN A 22 14.27 9.98 -0.27
C ASN A 22 14.22 8.45 -0.07
N MET A 23 15.36 7.77 -0.10
CA MET A 23 15.45 6.33 0.21
C MET A 23 15.09 6.04 1.67
N ASN A 24 15.57 6.86 2.62
CA ASN A 24 15.23 6.69 4.03
C ASN A 24 13.74 6.90 4.29
N LEU A 25 13.14 7.94 3.70
CA LEU A 25 11.70 8.20 3.77
C LEU A 25 10.88 7.05 3.17
N LYS A 26 11.32 6.50 2.04
CA LYS A 26 10.67 5.32 1.43
C LYS A 26 10.62 4.14 2.39
N GLU A 27 11.74 3.86 3.05
CA GLU A 27 11.86 2.73 3.97
C GLU A 27 11.00 2.95 5.22
N MET A 28 10.95 4.17 5.76
CA MET A 28 10.03 4.54 6.82
C MET A 28 8.56 4.32 6.44
N TYR A 29 8.15 4.71 5.23
CA TYR A 29 6.79 4.44 4.77
C TYR A 29 6.52 2.94 4.61
N HIS A 30 7.49 2.17 4.13
CA HIS A 30 7.35 0.71 4.05
C HIS A 30 7.20 0.05 5.42
N THR A 31 7.90 0.52 6.45
CA THR A 31 7.79 -0.05 7.81
C THR A 31 6.48 0.35 8.47
N GLU A 32 6.09 1.62 8.38
CA GLU A 32 4.82 2.14 8.91
C GLU A 32 3.61 1.40 8.30
N VAL A 33 3.55 1.34 6.96
CA VAL A 33 2.44 0.68 6.25
C VAL A 33 2.39 -0.81 6.56
N ARG A 34 3.52 -1.50 6.62
CA ARG A 34 3.55 -2.93 6.96
C ARG A 34 3.08 -3.17 8.38
N HIS A 35 3.52 -2.36 9.34
CA HIS A 35 3.10 -2.46 10.73
C HIS A 35 1.58 -2.25 10.87
N ASP A 36 1.02 -1.23 10.22
CA ASP A 36 -0.42 -0.97 10.24
C ASP A 36 -1.22 -2.11 9.62
N LEU A 37 -0.74 -2.68 8.51
CA LEU A 37 -1.38 -3.81 7.85
C LEU A 37 -1.28 -5.10 8.64
N GLN A 38 -0.16 -5.36 9.32
CA GLN A 38 -0.03 -6.50 10.24
C GLN A 38 -0.98 -6.38 11.42
N LYS A 39 -1.10 -5.19 12.02
CA LYS A 39 -2.08 -4.93 13.08
C LYS A 39 -3.50 -5.16 12.58
N LEU A 40 -3.77 -4.75 11.34
CA LEU A 40 -5.06 -4.96 10.69
C LEU A 40 -5.35 -6.46 10.47
N GLU A 41 -4.37 -7.21 9.98
CA GLU A 41 -4.42 -8.67 9.76
C GLU A 41 -4.69 -9.41 11.08
N MET A 42 -3.98 -9.07 12.16
CA MET A 42 -4.23 -9.68 13.47
C MET A 42 -5.62 -9.39 14.04
N THR A 43 -6.23 -8.26 13.67
CA THR A 43 -7.55 -7.86 14.17
C THR A 43 -8.69 -8.30 13.25
N CYS A 44 -8.40 -8.78 12.03
CA CYS A 44 -9.39 -9.15 11.03
C CYS A 44 -9.24 -10.64 10.71
N HIS A 45 -10.18 -11.46 11.18
CA HIS A 45 -10.15 -12.90 10.93
C HIS A 45 -10.79 -13.28 9.58
N ASP A 46 -11.70 -12.45 9.08
CA ASP A 46 -12.46 -12.66 7.86
C ASP A 46 -12.28 -11.53 6.84
N MET A 47 -12.52 -11.86 5.57
CA MET A 47 -12.37 -10.92 4.45
C MET A 47 -13.36 -9.75 4.52
N ALA A 48 -14.56 -9.94 5.09
CA ALA A 48 -15.53 -8.85 5.20
C ALA A 48 -15.06 -7.81 6.21
N SER A 49 -14.52 -8.23 7.36
CA SER A 49 -13.90 -7.32 8.34
C SER A 49 -12.71 -6.55 7.78
N LEU A 50 -11.84 -7.21 7.01
CA LEU A 50 -10.74 -6.53 6.33
C LEU A 50 -11.24 -5.45 5.38
N LEU A 51 -12.15 -5.82 4.46
CA LEU A 51 -12.67 -4.90 3.44
C LEU A 51 -13.45 -3.73 4.05
N ARG A 52 -14.13 -3.95 5.18
CA ARG A 52 -14.80 -2.87 5.93
C ARG A 52 -13.80 -1.87 6.48
N LYS A 53 -12.74 -2.32 7.16
CA LYS A 53 -11.71 -1.41 7.68
C LYS A 53 -10.90 -0.72 6.58
N LEU A 54 -10.83 -1.32 5.41
CA LEU A 54 -10.27 -0.69 4.21
C LEU A 54 -11.24 0.28 3.51
N GLY A 55 -12.49 0.39 3.98
CA GLY A 55 -13.52 1.29 3.43
C GLY A 55 -14.15 0.80 2.12
N MET A 56 -13.99 -0.47 1.78
CA MET A 56 -14.41 -1.06 0.50
C MET A 56 -15.76 -1.79 0.57
N LEU A 57 -16.25 -2.05 1.78
CA LEU A 57 -17.53 -2.70 2.04
C LEU A 57 -18.45 -1.72 2.78
N ALA A 58 -19.68 -1.55 2.26
CA ALA A 58 -20.69 -0.68 2.87
C ALA A 58 -21.19 -1.27 4.19
N ASP A 59 -21.65 -0.40 5.09
CA ASP A 59 -21.96 -0.70 6.49
C ASP A 59 -23.28 -1.47 6.67
N ASN A 60 -23.57 -2.46 5.81
CA ASN A 60 -24.77 -3.33 5.88
C ASN A 60 -24.74 -4.31 7.09
N GLY A 61 -24.10 -3.93 8.20
CA GLY A 61 -23.99 -4.74 9.41
C GLY A 61 -23.09 -5.97 9.27
N CYS A 62 -23.02 -6.80 10.32
CA CYS A 62 -22.13 -7.97 10.44
C CYS A 62 -22.37 -9.12 9.44
N TYR A 63 -23.41 -9.01 8.59
CA TYR A 63 -23.84 -10.07 7.68
C TYR A 63 -23.76 -9.60 6.22
N ALA A 64 -22.55 -9.38 5.71
CA ALA A 64 -22.36 -9.18 4.28
C ALA A 64 -22.50 -10.53 3.56
N SER A 65 -23.30 -10.56 2.50
CA SER A 65 -23.41 -11.77 1.68
C SER A 65 -22.07 -12.08 1.00
N PRO A 66 -21.77 -13.36 0.69
CA PRO A 66 -20.56 -13.73 -0.03
C PRO A 66 -20.41 -12.97 -1.37
N HIS A 67 -21.53 -12.66 -2.02
CA HIS A 67 -21.54 -11.89 -3.26
C HIS A 67 -21.10 -10.43 -3.05
N GLU A 68 -21.59 -9.77 -2.01
CA GLU A 68 -21.17 -8.40 -1.65
C GLU A 68 -19.70 -8.35 -1.24
N VAL A 69 -19.23 -9.33 -0.46
CA VAL A 69 -17.82 -9.46 -0.08
C VAL A 69 -16.96 -9.64 -1.33
N HIS A 70 -17.39 -10.49 -2.28
CA HIS A 70 -16.66 -10.70 -3.53
C HIS A 70 -16.66 -9.45 -4.44
N ALA A 71 -17.76 -8.70 -4.50
CA ALA A 71 -17.82 -7.44 -5.23
C ALA A 71 -16.92 -6.37 -4.59
N ALA A 72 -16.94 -6.24 -3.27
CA ALA A 72 -16.05 -5.36 -2.51
C ALA A 72 -14.58 -5.76 -2.68
N TYR A 73 -14.28 -7.05 -2.68
CA TYR A 73 -12.94 -7.59 -2.96
C TYR A 73 -12.43 -7.14 -4.35
N LYS A 74 -13.23 -7.33 -5.40
CA LYS A 74 -12.86 -6.90 -6.77
C LYS A 74 -12.65 -5.39 -6.84
N ARG A 75 -13.50 -4.60 -6.18
CA ARG A 75 -13.33 -3.15 -6.10
C ARG A 75 -12.03 -2.78 -5.39
N ALA A 76 -11.72 -3.43 -4.27
CA ALA A 76 -10.51 -3.20 -3.51
C ALA A 76 -9.24 -3.50 -4.33
N LEU A 77 -9.22 -4.61 -5.08
CA LEU A 77 -8.11 -4.93 -5.98
C LEU A 77 -7.88 -3.85 -7.02
N LEU A 78 -8.95 -3.33 -7.63
CA LEU A 78 -8.84 -2.28 -8.63
C LEU A 78 -8.40 -0.95 -8.01
N SER A 79 -8.93 -0.59 -6.85
CA SER A 79 -8.62 0.66 -6.16
C SER A 79 -7.20 0.70 -5.60
N PHE A 80 -6.68 -0.45 -5.14
CA PHE A 80 -5.32 -0.57 -4.60
C PHE A 80 -4.34 -1.16 -5.62
N HIS A 81 -4.69 -1.21 -6.90
CA HIS A 81 -3.79 -1.73 -7.94
C HIS A 81 -2.55 -0.81 -8.08
N PRO A 82 -1.33 -1.35 -8.12
CA PRO A 82 -0.11 -0.54 -8.27
C PRO A 82 -0.12 0.32 -9.53
N ASP A 83 -0.69 -0.14 -10.65
CA ASP A 83 -0.81 0.66 -11.89
C ASP A 83 -1.77 1.86 -11.77
N ARG A 84 -2.66 1.87 -10.78
CA ARG A 84 -3.55 3.02 -10.52
C ARG A 84 -3.00 3.99 -9.48
N ALA A 85 -2.01 3.56 -8.69
CA ALA A 85 -1.34 4.46 -7.76
C ALA A 85 -0.49 5.46 -8.54
N SER A 86 -0.57 6.74 -8.17
CA SER A 86 0.24 7.75 -8.85
C SER A 86 1.72 7.43 -8.71
N ARG A 87 2.42 7.30 -9.84
CA ARG A 87 3.88 7.13 -9.87
C ARG A 87 4.64 8.30 -9.24
N SER A 88 3.98 9.45 -9.06
CA SER A 88 4.57 10.64 -8.46
C SER A 88 4.53 10.64 -6.93
N ASP A 89 3.68 9.83 -6.28
CA ASP A 89 3.58 9.77 -4.82
C ASP A 89 4.03 8.38 -4.32
N MET A 90 5.29 8.33 -3.91
CA MET A 90 5.94 7.13 -3.40
C MET A 90 5.22 6.52 -2.19
N ARG A 91 4.64 7.36 -1.31
CA ARG A 91 3.91 6.87 -0.14
C ARG A 91 2.62 6.19 -0.56
N GLN A 92 1.88 6.79 -1.49
CA GLN A 92 0.65 6.19 -2.02
C GLN A 92 0.93 4.90 -2.78
N GLN A 93 2.03 4.85 -3.54
CA GLN A 93 2.45 3.65 -4.24
C GLN A 93 2.71 2.50 -3.27
N VAL A 94 3.54 2.73 -2.24
CA VAL A 94 3.85 1.72 -1.21
C VAL A 94 2.58 1.28 -0.49
N LYS A 95 1.71 2.23 -0.14
CA LYS A 95 0.45 1.93 0.54
C LYS A 95 -0.51 1.09 -0.29
N ALA A 96 -0.62 1.38 -1.60
CA ALA A 96 -1.44 0.61 -2.52
C ALA A 96 -0.89 -0.81 -2.69
N GLU A 97 0.41 -0.95 -2.92
CA GLU A 97 1.08 -2.24 -3.11
C GLU A 97 0.91 -3.16 -1.90
N GLU A 98 1.19 -2.67 -0.69
CA GLU A 98 1.09 -3.50 0.51
C GLU A 98 -0.36 -3.86 0.84
N LYS A 99 -1.33 -2.96 0.61
CA LYS A 99 -2.76 -3.28 0.72
C LYS A 99 -3.19 -4.35 -0.29
N PHE A 100 -2.73 -4.25 -1.53
CA PHE A 100 -3.01 -5.21 -2.59
C PHE A 100 -2.47 -6.60 -2.24
N LYS A 101 -1.23 -6.68 -1.72
CA LYS A 101 -0.63 -7.93 -1.24
C LYS A 101 -1.46 -8.55 -0.11
N LEU A 102 -1.88 -7.76 0.87
CA LEU A 102 -2.70 -8.23 1.98
C LEU A 102 -4.04 -8.80 1.50
N ILE A 103 -4.78 -8.04 0.68
CA ILE A 103 -6.08 -8.47 0.14
C ILE A 103 -5.92 -9.75 -0.68
N SER A 104 -4.88 -9.84 -1.52
CA SER A 104 -4.63 -11.02 -2.36
C SER A 104 -4.29 -12.25 -1.53
N ARG A 105 -3.45 -12.13 -0.50
CA ARG A 105 -3.13 -13.25 0.41
C ARG A 105 -4.39 -13.76 1.11
N MET A 106 -5.22 -12.85 1.57
CA MET A 106 -6.37 -13.18 2.38
C MET A 106 -7.50 -13.81 1.55
N LYS A 107 -7.53 -13.61 0.21
CA LYS A 107 -8.35 -14.41 -0.72
C LYS A 107 -7.99 -15.89 -0.68
N ASP A 108 -6.70 -16.22 -0.58
CA ASP A 108 -6.27 -17.62 -0.61
C ASP A 108 -6.68 -18.34 0.68
N ASN A 109 -6.71 -17.63 1.83
CA ASN A 109 -7.29 -18.16 3.07
C ASN A 109 -8.81 -18.41 2.98
N VAL A 110 -9.56 -17.58 2.23
CA VAL A 110 -11.01 -17.78 2.03
C VAL A 110 -11.31 -18.93 1.05
N LEU A 111 -10.45 -19.16 0.06
CA LEU A 111 -10.61 -20.24 -0.92
C LEU A 111 -10.11 -21.61 -0.42
N MET A 112 -9.41 -21.65 0.72
CA MET A 112 -8.93 -22.90 1.33
C MET A 112 -9.96 -23.63 2.20
N ILE A 113 -11.18 -23.11 2.33
CA ILE A 113 -12.31 -23.89 2.86
C ILE A 113 -12.95 -24.61 1.66
N LYS A 114 -12.40 -25.77 1.29
CA LYS A 114 -13.03 -26.74 0.39
C LYS A 114 -13.11 -28.09 1.09
#